data_AF-A0A3L6SDW0-F1
#
_entry.id   AF-A0A3L6SDW0-F1
#
_cell.length_a   1.000
_cell.length_b   1.000
_cell.length_c   1.000
_cell.angle_alpha   90.00
_cell.angle_beta   90.00
_cell.angle_gamma   90.00
#
_symmetry.space_group_name_H-M   'P 1'
#
loop_
_entity.id
_entity.type
_entity.pdbx_description
1 polymer ?
#
loop_
_entity_poly.entity_id
_entity_poly.type
_entity_poly.pdbx_seq_one_letter_code
_entity_poly.pdbx_strand_id
1 'polypeptide(L)'
;MEELLLRHAGLPRPVAPRRRLRVVAVALRTRPTSLAVPGLPPAPAAPPSPSPLPAPEPVLPSPPVAADAAAVLLAAGVPPADLRRAAGMCPELLSVPAETIAAALRFLTEEAGVPEADLPRVLRRRPRLLVSPVAARLRPTLYFLRALGVPDLHRRADLLSFSVEDKLLPRIEFLESLGLPSRTARSMARRFPALFCYGVEGNMRPKAEYLLGAMGRDAGELLEFPEYFSYALATRIAPRHEACAAGGVRLPLPAMLRPGEAKFRATLAGCVGSTPPRRRSPLWHATWVDDGDHGAGAAAV
;
A
#
# COMPACT_ATOMS: atom_id res chain seq x y z
N MET A 1 -69.35 -6.01 32.55
CA MET A 1 -68.76 -4.68 32.76
C MET A 1 -67.53 -4.60 31.86
N GLU A 2 -67.73 -4.74 30.54
CA GLU A 2 -68.09 -3.65 29.62
C GLU A 2 -66.97 -2.60 29.60
N GLU A 3 -66.18 -2.53 28.53
CA GLU A 3 -66.47 -1.83 27.27
C GLU A 3 -66.20 -0.32 27.34
N LEU A 4 -65.87 0.22 26.17
CA LEU A 4 -65.43 1.58 25.81
C LEU A 4 -63.92 1.88 25.98
N LEU A 5 -63.16 2.22 24.94
CA LEU A 5 -63.46 2.43 23.52
C LEU A 5 -62.21 2.12 22.67
N LEU A 6 -62.42 1.20 21.74
CA LEU A 6 -61.75 1.15 20.44
C LEU A 6 -61.76 2.51 19.72
N ARG A 7 -60.75 2.73 18.85
CA ARG A 7 -60.78 3.24 17.45
C ARG A 7 -59.55 4.15 17.18
N HIS A 8 -58.68 3.98 16.18
CA HIS A 8 -58.80 3.34 14.86
C HIS A 8 -57.50 2.71 14.36
N ALA A 9 -57.68 1.64 13.57
CA ALA A 9 -56.69 0.88 12.83
C ALA A 9 -56.31 1.54 11.49
N GLY A 10 -55.16 1.13 10.90
CA GLY A 10 -54.86 1.37 9.49
C GLY A 10 -53.39 1.17 9.08
N LEU A 11 -52.94 -0.08 9.01
CA LEU A 11 -51.69 -0.54 8.36
C LEU A 11 -51.69 -0.20 6.84
N PRO A 12 -50.52 -0.10 6.15
CA PRO A 12 -49.74 -1.29 5.79
C PRO A 12 -48.20 -1.17 5.84
N ARG A 13 -47.59 -2.33 6.10
CA ARG A 13 -46.16 -2.64 5.91
C ARG A 13 -45.78 -2.63 4.42
N PRO A 14 -44.55 -2.22 4.06
CA PRO A 14 -43.90 -2.72 2.86
C PRO A 14 -42.81 -3.75 3.20
N VAL A 15 -42.95 -4.88 2.52
CA VAL A 15 -42.02 -6.00 2.43
C VAL A 15 -40.80 -5.61 1.59
N ALA A 16 -39.62 -6.11 1.95
CA ALA A 16 -38.35 -5.93 1.25
C ALA A 16 -38.40 -6.38 -0.24
N PRO A 17 -37.37 -6.02 -1.03
CA PRO A 17 -36.63 -7.12 -1.63
C PRO A 17 -35.10 -6.98 -1.55
N ARG A 18 -34.52 -8.13 -1.18
CA ARG A 18 -33.11 -8.50 -1.23
C ARG A 18 -32.58 -8.31 -2.67
N ARG A 19 -31.56 -7.46 -2.85
CA ARG A 19 -30.78 -7.44 -4.10
C ARG A 19 -29.90 -8.69 -4.16
N ARG A 20 -30.39 -9.71 -4.86
CA ARG A 20 -29.58 -10.85 -5.32
C ARG A 20 -28.72 -10.40 -6.50
N LEU A 21 -27.41 -10.49 -6.33
CA LEU A 21 -26.44 -10.36 -7.42
C LEU A 21 -26.72 -11.47 -8.45
N ARG A 22 -27.05 -11.08 -9.68
CA ARG A 22 -27.14 -12.00 -10.83
C ARG A 22 -25.77 -12.08 -11.49
N VAL A 23 -25.12 -13.23 -11.33
CA VAL A 23 -24.07 -13.68 -12.24
C VAL A 23 -24.76 -14.06 -13.55
N VAL A 24 -24.42 -13.39 -14.65
CA VAL A 24 -24.79 -13.82 -16.00
C VAL A 24 -23.49 -14.11 -16.75
N ALA A 25 -23.18 -15.39 -16.85
CA ALA A 25 -22.24 -15.91 -17.85
C ALA A 25 -23.07 -16.68 -18.87
N VAL A 26 -23.18 -16.16 -20.10
CA VAL A 26 -23.51 -16.97 -21.29
C VAL A 26 -22.75 -16.36 -22.47
N ALA A 27 -21.67 -17.03 -22.84
CA ALA A 27 -21.15 -16.99 -24.20
C ALA A 27 -22.18 -17.65 -25.13
N LEU A 28 -22.40 -17.13 -26.33
CA LEU A 28 -22.61 -17.95 -27.53
C LEU A 28 -22.47 -17.10 -28.80
N ARG A 29 -21.66 -17.65 -29.70
CA ARG A 29 -21.46 -17.22 -31.08
C ARG A 29 -22.74 -17.46 -31.88
N THR A 30 -23.15 -16.48 -32.69
CA THR A 30 -23.87 -16.73 -33.96
C THR A 30 -23.67 -15.56 -34.91
N ARG A 31 -23.12 -15.84 -36.11
CA ARG A 31 -23.32 -15.02 -37.31
C ARG A 31 -24.77 -15.22 -37.78
N PRO A 32 -25.40 -14.19 -38.37
CA PRO A 32 -25.84 -14.33 -39.77
C PRO A 32 -25.60 -13.03 -40.57
N THR A 33 -25.04 -13.13 -41.77
CA THR A 33 -25.73 -13.26 -43.08
C THR A 33 -26.21 -11.91 -43.63
N SER A 34 -25.38 -11.41 -44.56
CA SER A 34 -25.69 -10.67 -45.78
C SER A 34 -27.14 -10.21 -45.98
N LEU A 35 -27.34 -8.88 -46.02
CA LEU A 35 -28.39 -8.25 -46.78
C LEU A 35 -27.76 -7.19 -47.68
N ALA A 36 -27.82 -7.46 -48.98
CA ALA A 36 -27.40 -6.56 -50.05
C ALA A 36 -28.39 -5.40 -50.17
N VAL A 37 -27.86 -4.17 -50.15
CA VAL A 37 -28.57 -2.97 -50.58
C VAL A 37 -27.88 -2.47 -51.86
N PRO A 38 -28.58 -2.32 -52.99
CA PRO A 38 -27.98 -1.88 -54.24
C PRO A 38 -27.91 -0.34 -54.32
N GLY A 39 -26.78 0.16 -54.82
CA GLY A 39 -26.70 1.47 -55.49
C GLY A 39 -26.28 2.66 -54.63
N LEU A 40 -24.96 2.85 -54.49
CA LEU A 40 -24.37 4.18 -54.22
C LEU A 40 -23.04 4.29 -54.98
N PRO A 41 -22.76 5.42 -55.68
CA PRO A 41 -21.61 5.56 -56.58
C PRO A 41 -20.25 5.44 -55.86
N PRO A 42 -19.18 5.04 -56.58
CA PRO A 42 -17.86 4.85 -55.99
C PRO A 42 -17.26 6.20 -55.55
N ALA A 43 -16.92 6.29 -54.26
CA ALA A 43 -16.10 7.35 -53.71
C ALA A 43 -14.64 7.21 -54.23
N PRO A 44 -13.92 8.33 -54.45
CA PRO A 44 -12.55 8.29 -54.97
C PRO A 44 -11.58 7.61 -54.01
N ALA A 45 -10.56 6.98 -54.59
CA ALA A 45 -9.54 6.19 -53.91
C ALA A 45 -8.89 6.93 -52.73
N ALA A 46 -8.91 6.29 -51.56
CA ALA A 46 -8.15 6.72 -50.40
C ALA A 46 -6.63 6.62 -50.67
N PRO A 47 -5.81 7.57 -50.20
CA PRO A 47 -4.37 7.50 -50.35
C PRO A 47 -3.78 6.34 -49.52
N PRO A 48 -2.61 5.79 -49.90
CA PRO A 48 -1.99 4.68 -49.19
C PRO A 48 -1.63 5.07 -47.76
N SER A 49 -2.02 4.21 -46.81
CA SER A 49 -1.64 4.30 -45.40
C SER A 49 -0.10 4.39 -45.26
N PRO A 50 0.43 5.33 -44.45
CA PRO A 50 1.87 5.33 -44.17
C PRO A 50 2.25 4.08 -43.37
N SER A 51 3.38 3.48 -43.74
CA SER A 51 3.98 2.34 -43.06
C SER A 51 4.14 2.58 -41.55
N PRO A 52 4.07 1.53 -40.70
CA PRO A 52 4.27 1.70 -39.27
C PRO A 52 5.67 2.27 -39.02
N LEU A 53 5.71 3.40 -38.31
CA LEU A 53 6.96 4.01 -37.84
C LEU A 53 7.80 2.96 -37.10
N PRO A 54 9.13 2.91 -37.33
CA PRO A 54 10.00 2.04 -36.55
C PRO A 54 9.85 2.40 -35.07
N ALA A 55 9.72 1.39 -34.22
CA ALA A 55 9.75 1.56 -32.78
C ALA A 55 11.02 2.37 -32.39
N PRO A 56 10.94 3.31 -31.45
CA PRO A 56 12.11 4.09 -31.05
C PRO A 56 13.19 3.14 -30.56
N GLU A 57 14.35 3.15 -31.23
CA GLU A 57 15.51 2.39 -30.79
C GLU A 57 15.90 2.80 -29.37
N PRO A 58 16.31 1.85 -28.52
CA PRO A 58 16.81 2.17 -27.19
C PRO A 58 18.11 2.96 -27.35
N VAL A 59 18.00 4.30 -27.23
CA VAL A 59 19.15 5.21 -27.23
C VAL A 59 20.04 4.82 -26.06
N LEU A 60 21.18 4.17 -26.35
CA LEU A 60 22.22 3.94 -25.38
C LEU A 60 22.72 5.30 -24.88
N PRO A 61 22.89 5.50 -23.55
CA PRO A 61 23.33 6.78 -23.01
C PRO A 61 24.71 7.15 -23.58
N SER A 62 24.92 8.42 -23.84
CA SER A 62 26.23 8.90 -24.26
C SER A 62 27.23 8.67 -23.12
N PRO A 63 28.43 8.11 -23.41
CA PRO A 63 29.45 7.84 -22.40
C PRO A 63 29.80 9.02 -21.47
N PRO A 64 29.79 10.31 -21.89
CA PRO A 64 30.05 11.43 -20.97
C PRO A 64 28.99 11.59 -19.89
N VAL A 65 27.69 11.43 -20.19
CA VAL A 65 26.61 11.67 -19.21
C VAL A 65 26.68 10.70 -18.04
N ALA A 66 26.98 9.43 -18.33
CA ALA A 66 27.15 8.42 -17.30
C ALA A 66 28.39 8.67 -16.43
N ALA A 67 29.47 9.21 -17.01
CA ALA A 67 30.70 9.54 -16.28
C ALA A 67 30.49 10.73 -15.33
N ASP A 68 29.80 11.78 -15.78
CA ASP A 68 29.51 12.97 -14.98
C ASP A 68 28.56 12.65 -13.82
N ALA A 69 27.53 11.85 -14.08
CA ALA A 69 26.61 11.36 -13.04
C ALA A 69 27.34 10.54 -11.96
N ALA A 70 28.26 9.66 -12.37
CA ALA A 70 29.07 8.88 -11.44
C ALA A 70 30.03 9.77 -10.62
N ALA A 71 30.64 10.77 -11.25
CA ALA A 71 31.56 11.71 -10.57
C ALA A 71 30.85 12.49 -9.45
N VAL A 72 29.65 13.01 -9.71
CA VAL A 72 28.85 13.74 -8.70
C VAL A 72 28.49 12.82 -7.52
N LEU A 73 28.13 11.57 -7.77
CA LEU A 73 27.76 10.64 -6.69
C LEU A 73 28.96 10.18 -5.86
N LEU A 74 30.13 9.99 -6.49
CA LEU A 74 31.37 9.71 -5.77
C LEU A 74 31.79 10.90 -4.90
N ALA A 75 31.66 12.13 -5.41
CA ALA A 75 31.91 13.34 -4.63
C ALA A 75 30.96 13.48 -3.43
N ALA A 76 29.72 12.99 -3.56
CA ALA A 76 28.73 12.93 -2.48
C ALA A 76 28.96 11.78 -1.47
N GLY A 77 30.09 11.03 -1.58
CA GLY A 77 30.44 9.96 -0.66
C GLY A 77 29.72 8.64 -0.90
N VAL A 78 29.05 8.47 -2.05
CA VAL A 78 28.42 7.19 -2.41
C VAL A 78 29.49 6.21 -2.88
N PRO A 79 29.63 5.02 -2.27
CA PRO A 79 30.67 4.09 -2.66
C PRO A 79 30.37 3.48 -4.05
N PRO A 80 31.41 3.16 -4.84
CA PRO A 80 31.25 2.66 -6.21
C PRO A 80 30.48 1.33 -6.29
N ALA A 81 30.50 0.52 -5.23
CA ALA A 81 29.70 -0.69 -5.14
C ALA A 81 28.19 -0.40 -5.10
N ASP A 82 27.79 0.66 -4.39
CA ASP A 82 26.39 1.09 -4.29
C ASP A 82 25.92 1.74 -5.59
N LEU A 83 26.81 2.39 -6.35
CA LEU A 83 26.50 2.91 -7.68
C LEU A 83 26.09 1.81 -8.66
N ARG A 84 26.85 0.71 -8.71
CA ARG A 84 26.49 -0.44 -9.57
C ARG A 84 25.13 -1.02 -9.20
N ARG A 85 24.86 -1.17 -7.89
CA ARG A 85 23.57 -1.63 -7.41
C ARG A 85 22.45 -0.66 -7.77
N ALA A 86 22.68 0.64 -7.59
CA ALA A 86 21.74 1.70 -7.91
C ALA A 86 21.39 1.71 -9.41
N ALA A 87 22.38 1.60 -10.28
CA ALA A 87 22.20 1.50 -11.73
C ALA A 87 21.43 0.22 -12.12
N GLY A 88 21.68 -0.92 -11.45
CA GLY A 88 20.89 -2.14 -11.67
C GLY A 88 19.43 -2.01 -11.24
N MET A 89 19.15 -1.26 -10.17
CA MET A 89 17.78 -1.01 -9.68
C MET A 89 17.05 0.11 -10.44
N CYS A 90 17.80 1.04 -11.03
CA CYS A 90 17.33 2.25 -11.68
C CYS A 90 18.25 2.56 -12.86
N PRO A 91 18.08 1.87 -14.01
CA PRO A 91 18.95 2.07 -15.17
C PRO A 91 18.90 3.50 -15.71
N GLU A 92 17.81 4.22 -15.45
CA GLU A 92 17.62 5.62 -15.84
C GLU A 92 18.67 6.54 -15.20
N LEU A 93 19.27 6.15 -14.07
CA LEU A 93 20.31 6.91 -13.39
C LEU A 93 21.52 7.20 -14.31
N LEU A 94 21.79 6.32 -15.27
CA LEU A 94 22.90 6.47 -16.23
C LEU A 94 22.60 7.46 -17.36
N SER A 95 21.32 7.84 -17.52
CA SER A 95 20.85 8.73 -18.58
C SER A 95 20.46 10.12 -18.03
N VAL A 96 20.39 10.28 -16.71
CA VAL A 96 20.02 11.54 -16.07
C VAL A 96 21.23 12.47 -16.03
N PRO A 97 21.08 13.76 -16.38
CA PRO A 97 22.18 14.73 -16.30
C PRO A 97 22.64 14.92 -14.86
N ALA A 98 23.95 15.11 -14.70
CA ALA A 98 24.60 15.32 -13.40
C ALA A 98 23.95 16.43 -12.56
N GLU A 99 23.41 17.46 -13.20
CA GLU A 99 22.74 18.57 -12.51
C GLU A 99 21.44 18.18 -11.83
N THR A 100 20.67 17.25 -12.41
CA THR A 100 19.46 16.73 -11.77
C THR A 100 19.82 15.91 -10.54
N ILE A 101 20.90 15.13 -10.62
CA ILE A 101 21.42 14.34 -9.51
C ILE A 101 21.91 15.28 -8.40
N ALA A 102 22.69 16.30 -8.74
CA ALA A 102 23.17 17.31 -7.79
C ALA A 102 21.99 18.07 -7.13
N ALA A 103 20.96 18.43 -7.90
CA ALA A 103 19.76 19.07 -7.37
C ALA A 103 18.99 18.15 -6.41
N ALA A 104 18.89 16.86 -6.71
CA ALA A 104 18.26 15.88 -5.82
C ALA A 104 19.05 15.70 -4.52
N LEU A 105 20.39 15.66 -4.59
CA LEU A 105 21.25 15.58 -3.41
C LEU A 105 21.11 16.81 -2.52
N ARG A 106 21.18 18.03 -3.09
CA ARG A 106 20.96 19.28 -2.35
C ARG A 106 19.58 19.32 -1.70
N PHE A 107 18.55 18.88 -2.42
CA PHE A 107 17.20 18.77 -1.85
C PHE A 107 17.16 17.82 -0.64
N LEU A 108 17.81 16.65 -0.73
CA LEU A 108 17.82 15.69 0.37
C LEU A 108 18.52 16.24 1.62
N THR A 109 19.63 16.96 1.46
CA THR A 109 20.39 17.51 2.58
C THR A 109 19.76 18.79 3.14
N GLU A 110 19.49 19.77 2.28
CA GLU A 110 19.04 21.11 2.69
C GLU A 110 17.54 21.16 3.02
N GLU A 111 16.69 20.56 2.17
CA GLU A 111 15.24 20.66 2.33
C GLU A 111 14.67 19.51 3.16
N ALA A 112 15.07 18.25 2.89
CA ALA A 112 14.57 17.09 3.60
C ALA A 112 15.31 16.81 4.93
N GLY A 113 16.45 17.47 5.16
CA GLY A 113 17.22 17.39 6.40
C GLY A 113 17.94 16.05 6.60
N VAL A 114 18.27 15.34 5.52
CA VAL A 114 19.04 14.09 5.58
C VAL A 114 20.51 14.45 5.83
N PRO A 115 21.14 13.97 6.93
CA PRO A 115 22.56 14.18 7.14
C PRO A 115 23.39 13.57 6.00
N GLU A 116 24.47 14.23 5.60
CA GLU A 116 25.35 13.74 4.53
C GLU A 116 25.87 12.32 4.82
N ALA A 117 26.17 12.02 6.09
CA ALA A 117 26.60 10.69 6.53
C ALA A 117 25.54 9.58 6.30
N ASP A 118 24.26 9.94 6.26
CA ASP A 118 23.15 8.99 6.04
C ASP A 118 22.77 8.85 4.55
N LEU A 119 23.26 9.73 3.67
CA LEU A 119 22.94 9.70 2.23
C LEU A 119 23.25 8.35 1.59
N PRO A 120 24.43 7.72 1.76
CA PRO A 120 24.72 6.44 1.11
C PRO A 120 23.69 5.36 1.50
N ARG A 121 23.28 5.33 2.78
CA ARG A 121 22.28 4.39 3.27
C ARG A 121 20.89 4.63 2.66
N VAL A 122 20.48 5.90 2.54
CA VAL A 122 19.19 6.27 1.93
C VAL A 122 19.17 5.91 0.44
N LEU A 123 20.23 6.27 -0.28
CA LEU A 123 20.35 6.04 -1.72
C LEU A 123 20.46 4.55 -2.05
N ARG A 124 21.16 3.75 -1.23
CA ARG A 124 21.19 2.29 -1.36
C ARG A 124 19.81 1.66 -1.24
N ARG A 125 18.93 2.20 -0.38
CA ARG A 125 17.54 1.72 -0.23
C ARG A 125 16.63 2.19 -1.35
N ARG A 126 16.81 3.43 -1.82
CA ARG A 126 15.94 4.06 -2.83
C ARG A 126 16.74 4.93 -3.81
N PRO A 127 17.42 4.34 -4.81
CA PRO A 127 18.20 5.10 -5.78
C PRO A 127 17.34 5.99 -6.69
N ARG A 128 16.05 5.65 -6.84
CA ARG A 128 15.05 6.44 -7.60
C ARG A 128 14.87 7.88 -7.10
N LEU A 129 15.36 8.22 -5.91
CA LEU A 129 15.35 9.59 -5.41
C LEU A 129 16.20 10.52 -6.30
N LEU A 130 17.29 10.02 -6.89
CA LEU A 130 18.19 10.79 -7.74
C LEU A 130 17.62 11.09 -9.13
N VAL A 131 16.71 10.24 -9.60
CA VAL A 131 16.07 10.34 -10.92
C VAL A 131 14.74 11.09 -10.83
N SER A 132 14.14 11.16 -9.64
CA SER A 132 12.84 11.80 -9.46
C SER A 132 12.97 13.34 -9.54
N PRO A 133 12.12 14.01 -10.33
CA PRO A 133 12.20 15.46 -10.48
C PRO A 133 11.90 16.16 -9.15
N VAL A 134 12.81 17.02 -8.71
CA VAL A 134 12.72 17.69 -7.40
C VAL A 134 11.45 18.54 -7.30
N ALA A 135 11.20 19.38 -8.30
CA ALA A 135 10.07 20.32 -8.29
C ALA A 135 8.71 19.64 -8.45
N ALA A 136 8.61 18.65 -9.34
CA ALA A 136 7.35 18.01 -9.68
C ALA A 136 6.99 16.81 -8.79
N ARG A 137 7.96 16.26 -8.02
CA ARG A 137 7.73 15.05 -7.22
C ARG A 137 8.25 15.18 -5.80
N LEU A 138 9.56 15.37 -5.63
CA LEU A 138 10.16 15.29 -4.28
C LEU A 138 9.64 16.37 -3.33
N ARG A 139 9.56 17.63 -3.79
CA ARG A 139 9.02 18.76 -3.00
C ARG A 139 7.55 18.61 -2.67
N PRO A 140 6.63 18.37 -3.64
CA PRO A 140 5.23 18.10 -3.34
C PRO A 140 5.06 16.99 -2.29
N THR A 141 5.81 15.89 -2.44
CA THR A 141 5.75 14.78 -1.49
C THR A 141 6.28 15.17 -0.11
N LEU A 142 7.37 15.93 -0.02
CA LEU A 142 7.87 16.45 1.25
C LEU A 142 6.84 17.33 1.96
N TYR A 143 6.21 18.26 1.24
CA TYR A 143 5.17 19.13 1.79
C TYR A 143 3.94 18.36 2.22
N PHE A 144 3.51 17.38 1.43
CA PHE A 144 2.41 16.50 1.79
C PHE A 144 2.69 15.75 3.09
N LEU A 145 3.87 15.13 3.23
CA LEU A 145 4.24 14.38 4.43
C LEU A 145 4.41 15.28 5.66
N ARG A 146 4.91 16.51 5.48
CA ARG A 146 4.97 17.54 6.53
C ARG A 146 3.57 17.96 6.98
N ALA A 147 2.68 18.24 6.03
CA ALA A 147 1.29 18.59 6.31
C ALA A 147 0.52 17.44 6.99
N LEU A 148 0.85 16.19 6.66
CA LEU A 148 0.33 15.01 7.33
C LEU A 148 0.88 14.87 8.78
N GLY A 149 1.99 15.54 9.09
CA GLY A 149 2.64 15.52 10.41
C GLY A 149 3.50 14.30 10.65
N VAL A 150 4.08 13.70 9.59
CA VAL A 150 4.96 12.53 9.73
C VAL A 150 6.24 12.93 10.47
N PRO A 151 6.58 12.27 11.59
CA PRO A 151 7.80 12.58 12.33
C PRO A 151 9.04 12.01 11.62
N ASP A 152 10.20 12.61 11.92
CA ASP A 152 11.52 12.13 11.48
C ASP A 152 11.62 11.86 9.97
N LEU A 153 11.16 12.82 9.16
CA LEU A 153 11.17 12.68 7.69
C LEU A 153 12.55 12.39 7.11
N HIS A 154 13.61 12.92 7.72
CA HIS A 154 15.00 12.62 7.37
C HIS A 154 15.31 11.10 7.40
N ARG A 155 14.67 10.34 8.31
CA ARG A 155 14.83 8.87 8.40
C ARG A 155 13.94 8.10 7.42
N ARG A 156 12.98 8.78 6.81
CA ARG A 156 11.94 8.22 5.91
C ARG A 156 12.01 8.85 4.52
N ALA A 157 13.19 9.33 4.13
CA ALA A 157 13.42 9.96 2.82
C ALA A 157 13.09 9.03 1.64
N ASP A 158 13.05 7.70 1.85
CA ASP A 158 12.63 6.72 0.85
C ASP A 158 11.18 6.93 0.37
N LEU A 159 10.33 7.55 1.19
CA LEU A 159 8.95 7.90 0.85
C LEU A 159 8.87 9.07 -0.14
N LEU A 160 9.89 9.93 -0.23
CA LEU A 160 9.89 11.11 -1.10
C LEU A 160 9.86 10.75 -2.59
N SER A 161 10.28 9.52 -2.92
CA SER A 161 10.20 8.97 -4.28
C SER A 161 8.77 8.62 -4.73
N PHE A 162 7.81 8.61 -3.80
CA PHE A 162 6.41 8.28 -4.11
C PHE A 162 5.66 9.50 -4.64
N SER A 163 4.80 9.26 -5.64
CA SER A 163 3.82 10.24 -6.12
C SER A 163 2.72 10.45 -5.08
N VAL A 164 2.34 11.70 -4.81
CA VAL A 164 1.28 12.01 -3.85
C VAL A 164 -0.05 11.50 -4.40
N GLU A 165 -0.34 11.82 -5.65
CA GLU A 165 -1.57 11.56 -6.37
C GLU A 165 -1.73 10.07 -6.68
N ASP A 166 -0.66 9.42 -7.14
CA ASP A 166 -0.78 8.02 -7.61
C ASP A 166 -0.53 7.00 -6.49
N LYS A 167 0.11 7.43 -5.38
CA LYS A 167 0.61 6.49 -4.37
C LYS A 167 0.16 6.86 -2.96
N LEU A 168 0.38 8.07 -2.48
CA LEU A 168 0.07 8.39 -1.09
C LEU A 168 -1.44 8.53 -0.86
N LEU A 169 -2.12 9.34 -1.67
CA LEU A 169 -3.55 9.60 -1.56
C LEU A 169 -4.41 8.33 -1.72
N PRO A 170 -4.19 7.46 -2.73
CA PRO A 170 -5.04 6.28 -2.90
C PRO A 170 -5.03 5.32 -1.71
N ARG A 171 -3.97 5.35 -0.88
CA ARG A 171 -3.89 4.54 0.35
C ARG A 171 -4.69 5.14 1.49
N ILE A 172 -4.73 6.47 1.58
CA ILE A 172 -5.57 7.17 2.55
C ILE A 172 -7.04 7.02 2.15
N GLU A 173 -7.36 7.24 0.87
CA GLU A 173 -8.70 7.05 0.31
C GLU A 173 -9.19 5.61 0.47
N PHE A 174 -8.30 4.62 0.30
CA PHE A 174 -8.64 3.23 0.59
C PHE A 174 -9.06 3.05 2.05
N LEU A 175 -8.31 3.58 3.02
CA LEU A 175 -8.69 3.51 4.43
C LEU A 175 -10.04 4.17 4.68
N GLU A 176 -10.30 5.33 4.05
CA GLU A 176 -11.58 6.02 4.12
C GLU A 176 -12.72 5.18 3.54
N SER A 177 -12.47 4.44 2.45
CA SER A 177 -13.45 3.54 1.84
C SER A 177 -13.85 2.35 2.73
N LEU A 178 -13.05 2.04 3.76
CA LEU A 178 -13.39 1.05 4.79
C LEU A 178 -14.35 1.61 5.87
N GLY A 179 -14.84 2.85 5.70
CA GLY A 179 -15.70 3.53 6.66
C GLY A 179 -14.94 4.30 7.75
N LEU A 180 -13.61 4.43 7.64
CA LEU A 180 -12.81 5.19 8.58
C LEU A 180 -12.93 6.70 8.29
N PRO A 181 -13.17 7.57 9.29
CA PRO A 181 -13.18 9.01 9.07
C PRO A 181 -11.83 9.51 8.52
N SER A 182 -11.84 10.52 7.65
CA SER A 182 -10.61 11.05 7.02
C SER A 182 -9.53 11.45 8.03
N ARG A 183 -9.92 12.12 9.13
CA ARG A 183 -9.01 12.49 10.23
C ARG A 183 -8.31 11.26 10.82
N THR A 184 -9.03 10.15 10.89
CA THR A 184 -8.59 8.90 11.50
C THR A 184 -7.69 8.12 10.56
N ALA A 185 -8.02 8.04 9.27
CA ALA A 185 -7.15 7.48 8.22
C ALA A 185 -5.82 8.24 8.12
N ARG A 186 -5.86 9.58 8.10
CA ARG A 186 -4.66 10.43 8.12
C ARG A 186 -3.82 10.23 9.39
N SER A 187 -4.48 10.15 10.55
CA SER A 187 -3.80 9.87 11.83
C SER A 187 -3.09 8.52 11.84
N MET A 188 -3.69 7.50 11.22
CA MET A 188 -3.07 6.18 11.04
C MET A 188 -1.84 6.28 10.12
N ALA A 189 -1.96 6.91 8.96
CA ALA A 189 -0.85 7.09 8.02
C ALA A 189 0.32 7.89 8.65
N ARG A 190 0.01 8.88 9.49
CA ARG A 190 1.00 9.65 10.26
C ARG A 190 1.76 8.79 11.27
N ARG A 191 1.05 7.98 12.06
CA ARG A 191 1.65 7.13 13.11
C ARG A 191 2.38 5.92 12.52
N PHE A 192 1.94 5.44 11.35
CA PHE A 192 2.52 4.31 10.65
C PHE A 192 2.80 4.63 9.17
N PRO A 193 3.82 5.45 8.85
CA PRO A 193 4.12 5.83 7.47
C PRO A 193 4.55 4.66 6.57
N ALA A 194 4.96 3.51 7.16
CA ALA A 194 5.24 2.29 6.41
C ALA A 194 4.01 1.79 5.62
N LEU A 195 2.81 2.22 5.99
CA LEU A 195 1.57 2.01 5.23
C LEU A 195 1.74 2.34 3.73
N PHE A 196 2.50 3.40 3.41
CA PHE A 196 2.71 3.86 2.03
C PHE A 196 3.52 2.88 1.15
N CYS A 197 4.16 1.89 1.77
CA CYS A 197 4.90 0.84 1.09
C CYS A 197 4.01 -0.34 0.66
N TYR A 198 2.81 -0.51 1.24
CA TYR A 198 1.90 -1.59 0.87
C TYR A 198 1.03 -1.19 -0.32
N GLY A 199 0.85 -2.08 -1.30
CA GLY A 199 -0.06 -1.86 -2.42
C GLY A 199 -1.53 -1.98 -1.98
N VAL A 200 -2.41 -1.16 -2.54
CA VAL A 200 -3.85 -1.24 -2.23
C VAL A 200 -4.40 -2.59 -2.70
N GLU A 201 -4.36 -2.86 -4.00
CA GLU A 201 -4.95 -4.08 -4.58
C GLU A 201 -4.20 -5.36 -4.18
N GLY A 202 -2.87 -5.32 -4.12
CA GLY A 202 -2.06 -6.51 -3.85
C GLY A 202 -1.85 -6.86 -2.37
N ASN A 203 -2.22 -5.97 -1.43
CA ASN A 203 -1.94 -6.19 -0.02
C ASN A 203 -3.06 -5.66 0.89
N MET A 204 -3.38 -4.37 0.81
CA MET A 204 -4.31 -3.76 1.77
C MET A 204 -5.73 -4.27 1.60
N ARG A 205 -6.23 -4.32 0.35
CA ARG A 205 -7.61 -4.75 0.04
C ARG A 205 -7.86 -6.21 0.44
N PRO A 206 -7.07 -7.21 0.00
CA PRO A 206 -7.33 -8.60 0.37
C PRO A 206 -7.30 -8.84 1.89
N LYS A 207 -6.42 -8.14 2.60
CA LYS A 207 -6.31 -8.25 4.06
C LYS A 207 -7.47 -7.56 4.77
N ALA A 208 -7.89 -6.39 4.31
CA ALA A 208 -9.06 -5.70 4.87
C ALA A 208 -10.35 -6.49 4.64
N GLU A 209 -10.53 -7.06 3.45
CA GLU A 209 -11.67 -7.92 3.13
C GLU A 209 -11.70 -9.17 4.03
N TYR A 210 -10.55 -9.79 4.27
CA TYR A 210 -10.46 -10.91 5.22
C TYR A 210 -10.81 -10.47 6.65
N LEU A 211 -10.29 -9.33 7.12
CA LEU A 211 -10.59 -8.78 8.44
C LEU A 211 -12.10 -8.52 8.63
N LEU A 212 -12.71 -7.81 7.70
CA LEU A 212 -14.11 -7.37 7.82
C LEU A 212 -15.10 -8.50 7.51
N GLY A 213 -14.77 -9.34 6.54
CA GLY A 213 -15.61 -10.46 6.10
C GLY A 213 -15.37 -11.72 6.91
N ALA A 214 -14.24 -12.39 6.69
CA ALA A 214 -13.96 -13.71 7.26
C ALA A 214 -13.78 -13.68 8.79
N MET A 215 -13.14 -12.64 9.32
CA MET A 215 -12.94 -12.50 10.78
C MET A 215 -14.10 -11.77 11.49
N GLY A 216 -15.00 -11.14 10.74
CA GLY A 216 -16.11 -10.35 11.29
C GLY A 216 -15.64 -9.26 12.27
N ARG A 217 -14.56 -8.55 11.96
CA ARG A 217 -13.98 -7.50 12.79
C ARG A 217 -14.32 -6.11 12.29
N ASP A 218 -14.09 -5.12 13.15
CA ASP A 218 -14.31 -3.71 12.82
C ASP A 218 -13.07 -3.09 12.18
N ALA A 219 -13.27 -2.17 11.23
CA ALA A 219 -12.17 -1.44 10.58
C ALA A 219 -11.35 -0.61 11.58
N GLY A 220 -11.94 -0.19 12.70
CA GLY A 220 -11.27 0.51 13.78
C GLY A 220 -10.11 -0.27 14.41
N GLU A 221 -10.12 -1.60 14.37
CA GLU A 221 -8.99 -2.42 14.84
C GLU A 221 -7.70 -2.16 14.03
N LEU A 222 -7.82 -1.75 12.76
CA LEU A 222 -6.67 -1.37 11.92
C LEU A 222 -5.99 -0.10 12.44
N LEU A 223 -6.72 0.80 13.10
CA LEU A 223 -6.15 2.03 13.68
C LEU A 223 -5.31 1.75 14.91
N GLU A 224 -5.75 0.76 15.68
CA GLU A 224 -5.07 0.28 16.88
C GLU A 224 -3.87 -0.59 16.53
N PHE A 225 -3.93 -1.32 15.41
CA PHE A 225 -2.87 -2.20 14.95
C PHE A 225 -2.62 -2.10 13.42
N PRO A 226 -2.02 -0.99 12.95
CA PRO A 226 -1.69 -0.80 11.53
C PRO A 226 -0.72 -1.85 10.96
N GLU A 227 0.10 -2.45 11.82
CA GLU A 227 1.02 -3.53 11.46
C GLU A 227 0.29 -4.77 10.93
N TYR A 228 -1.03 -4.86 11.05
CA TYR A 228 -1.82 -5.90 10.39
C TYR A 228 -1.45 -6.07 8.91
N PHE A 229 -1.23 -4.96 8.18
CA PHE A 229 -0.84 -5.00 6.76
C PHE A 229 0.58 -5.52 6.51
N SER A 230 1.44 -5.63 7.53
CA SER A 230 2.77 -6.21 7.39
C SER A 230 2.77 -7.74 7.43
N TYR A 231 1.76 -8.37 8.05
CA TYR A 231 1.71 -9.83 8.17
C TYR A 231 1.16 -10.50 6.90
N ALA A 232 1.71 -11.65 6.53
CA ALA A 232 1.25 -12.41 5.37
C ALA A 232 -0.15 -13.00 5.61
N LEU A 233 -1.06 -12.82 4.64
CA LEU A 233 -2.44 -13.27 4.76
C LEU A 233 -2.51 -14.81 4.86
N ALA A 234 -1.93 -15.50 3.88
CA ALA A 234 -2.02 -16.94 3.74
C ALA A 234 -1.25 -17.73 4.81
N THR A 235 -0.09 -17.23 5.25
CA THR A 235 0.80 -18.00 6.14
C THR A 235 0.74 -17.59 7.60
N ARG A 236 0.18 -16.41 7.91
CA ARG A 236 0.15 -15.88 9.29
C ARG A 236 -1.24 -15.49 9.76
N ILE A 237 -1.96 -14.68 8.99
CA ILE A 237 -3.25 -14.14 9.42
C ILE A 237 -4.32 -15.24 9.41
N ALA A 238 -4.53 -15.89 8.26
CA ALA A 238 -5.60 -16.86 8.11
C ALA A 238 -5.43 -18.11 8.99
N PRO A 239 -4.26 -18.78 9.04
CA PRO A 239 -4.10 -19.98 9.86
C PRO A 239 -4.31 -19.71 11.35
N ARG A 240 -3.88 -18.54 11.85
CA ARG A 240 -4.05 -18.18 13.25
C ARG A 240 -5.47 -17.78 13.58
N HIS A 241 -6.15 -17.09 12.68
CA HIS A 241 -7.56 -16.80 12.81
C HIS A 241 -8.38 -18.10 12.88
N GLU A 242 -8.13 -19.05 11.97
CA GLU A 242 -8.81 -20.34 11.90
C GLU A 242 -8.56 -21.18 13.17
N ALA A 243 -7.32 -21.22 13.66
CA ALA A 243 -7.00 -21.89 14.93
C ALA A 243 -7.73 -21.25 16.13
N CYS A 244 -7.80 -19.92 16.18
CA CYS A 244 -8.58 -19.22 17.21
C CYS A 244 -10.08 -19.55 17.11
N ALA A 245 -10.63 -19.53 15.90
CA ALA A 245 -12.04 -19.83 15.64
C ALA A 245 -12.40 -21.28 16.01
N ALA A 246 -11.53 -22.25 15.69
CA ALA A 246 -11.68 -23.65 16.06
C ALA A 246 -11.67 -23.86 17.59
N GLY A 247 -10.87 -23.07 18.31
CA GLY A 247 -10.87 -23.04 19.78
C GLY A 247 -11.99 -22.22 20.40
N GLY A 248 -12.85 -21.56 19.62
CA GLY A 248 -13.88 -20.64 20.14
C GLY A 248 -13.32 -19.38 20.81
N VAL A 249 -12.06 -19.02 20.53
CA VAL A 249 -11.35 -17.89 21.15
C VAL A 249 -11.30 -16.72 20.18
N ARG A 250 -11.49 -15.50 20.68
CA ARG A 250 -11.36 -14.26 19.89
C ARG A 250 -10.27 -13.36 20.47
N LEU A 251 -9.02 -13.60 20.06
CA LEU A 251 -7.87 -12.80 20.48
C LEU A 251 -7.83 -11.43 19.78
N PRO A 252 -7.30 -10.37 20.40
CA PRO A 252 -6.99 -9.10 19.70
C PRO A 252 -6.04 -9.31 18.50
N LEU A 253 -5.95 -8.37 17.55
CA LEU A 253 -5.01 -8.53 16.43
C LEU A 253 -3.53 -8.56 16.85
N PRO A 254 -3.02 -7.66 17.73
CA PRO A 254 -1.64 -7.74 18.21
C PRO A 254 -1.36 -9.08 18.87
N ALA A 255 -2.38 -9.59 19.54
CA ALA A 255 -2.33 -10.82 20.29
C ALA A 255 -2.15 -12.07 19.46
N MET A 256 -2.93 -12.12 18.39
CA MET A 256 -2.91 -13.19 17.43
C MET A 256 -1.63 -13.15 16.57
N LEU A 257 -1.12 -11.96 16.24
CA LEU A 257 -0.13 -11.81 15.16
C LEU A 257 1.31 -11.58 15.61
N ARG A 258 1.54 -10.84 16.72
CA ARG A 258 2.90 -10.53 17.20
C ARG A 258 3.68 -11.77 17.68
N PRO A 259 3.14 -12.62 18.56
CA PRO A 259 3.92 -13.71 19.17
C PRO A 259 4.46 -14.71 18.15
N GLY A 260 5.62 -15.29 18.43
CA GLY A 260 6.12 -16.47 17.71
C GLY A 260 5.14 -17.65 17.72
N GLU A 261 5.41 -18.68 16.92
CA GLU A 261 4.47 -19.82 16.76
C GLU A 261 4.25 -20.60 18.06
N ALA A 262 5.33 -20.90 18.79
CA ALA A 262 5.25 -21.63 20.06
C ALA A 262 4.42 -20.86 21.10
N LYS A 263 4.68 -19.56 21.26
CA LYS A 263 3.96 -18.70 22.20
C LYS A 263 2.50 -18.52 21.81
N PHE A 264 2.20 -18.36 20.53
CA PHE A 264 0.82 -18.31 20.03
C PHE A 264 0.04 -19.57 20.40
N ARG A 265 0.62 -20.76 20.17
CA ARG A 265 -0.01 -22.05 20.52
C ARG A 265 -0.21 -22.21 22.02
N ALA A 266 0.80 -21.87 22.83
CA ALA A 266 0.69 -21.90 24.28
C ALA A 266 -0.41 -20.95 24.79
N THR A 267 -0.50 -19.74 24.22
CA THR A 267 -1.55 -18.77 24.54
C THR A 267 -2.92 -19.31 24.18
N LEU A 268 -3.08 -19.87 22.98
CA LEU A 268 -4.34 -20.46 22.53
C LEU A 268 -4.79 -21.63 23.41
N ALA A 269 -3.86 -22.50 23.82
CA ALA A 269 -4.14 -23.63 24.70
C ALA A 269 -4.57 -23.19 26.12
N GLY A 270 -4.05 -22.05 26.59
CA GLY A 270 -4.41 -21.48 27.89
C GLY A 270 -5.69 -20.64 27.90
N CYS A 271 -6.23 -20.28 26.72
CA CYS A 271 -7.45 -19.47 26.63
C CYS A 271 -8.71 -20.34 26.75
N VAL A 272 -9.34 -20.32 27.93
CA VAL A 272 -10.67 -20.91 28.15
C VAL A 272 -11.72 -19.80 28.04
N GLY A 273 -12.23 -19.56 26.82
CA GLY A 273 -13.30 -18.60 26.53
C GLY A 273 -12.88 -17.34 25.74
N SER A 274 -13.88 -16.54 25.38
CA SER A 274 -13.79 -15.46 24.37
C SER A 274 -13.27 -14.12 24.89
N THR A 275 -12.85 -14.02 26.16
CA THR A 275 -12.49 -12.73 26.77
C THR A 275 -10.98 -12.58 26.90
N PRO A 276 -10.31 -11.84 25.99
CA PRO A 276 -8.95 -11.41 26.24
C PRO A 276 -8.91 -10.46 27.45
N PRO A 277 -7.76 -10.35 28.15
CA PRO A 277 -7.60 -9.40 29.24
C PRO A 277 -7.93 -7.97 28.77
N ARG A 278 -8.50 -7.12 29.63
CA ARG A 278 -8.85 -5.73 29.26
C ARG A 278 -7.59 -4.95 28.87
N ARG A 279 -7.68 -4.01 27.91
CA ARG A 279 -6.57 -3.15 27.43
C ARG A 279 -5.75 -2.44 28.52
N ARG A 280 -6.34 -2.21 29.70
CA ARG A 280 -5.70 -1.56 30.86
C ARG A 280 -5.17 -2.53 31.91
N SER A 281 -5.35 -3.84 31.70
CA SER A 281 -4.87 -4.87 32.63
C SER A 281 -3.35 -5.03 32.50
N PRO A 282 -2.61 -5.24 33.60
CA PRO A 282 -1.20 -5.63 33.53
C PRO A 282 -0.98 -6.91 32.69
N LEU A 283 -1.98 -7.80 32.69
CA LEU A 283 -2.00 -9.02 31.87
C LEU A 283 -2.13 -8.75 30.37
N TRP A 284 -2.55 -7.54 29.98
CA TRP A 284 -2.55 -7.14 28.57
C TRP A 284 -1.13 -7.04 28.03
N HIS A 285 -0.16 -6.52 28.79
CA HIS A 285 1.20 -6.36 28.28
C HIS A 285 2.05 -7.63 28.44
N ALA A 286 1.86 -8.38 29.54
CA ALA A 286 2.60 -9.60 29.84
C ALA A 286 2.42 -10.72 28.78
N THR A 287 1.27 -10.80 28.11
CA THR A 287 1.04 -11.81 27.07
C THR A 287 1.70 -11.47 25.72
N TRP A 288 2.06 -10.20 25.47
CA TRP A 288 2.46 -9.73 24.13
C TRP A 288 3.93 -9.32 23.99
N VAL A 289 4.68 -9.21 25.08
CA VAL A 289 6.13 -8.96 25.03
C VAL A 289 6.84 -10.31 25.03
N ASP A 290 7.62 -10.60 23.99
CA ASP A 290 8.55 -11.74 24.03
C ASP A 290 9.66 -11.44 25.02
N ASP A 291 9.70 -12.16 26.13
CA ASP A 291 10.79 -12.14 27.11
C ASP A 291 12.04 -12.89 26.61
N GLY A 292 12.20 -13.05 25.29
CA GLY A 292 13.33 -13.76 24.72
C GLY A 292 13.55 -13.42 23.26
N ASP A 293 14.39 -12.40 23.00
CA ASP A 293 15.67 -12.63 22.32
C ASP A 293 16.56 -11.37 22.40
N HIS A 294 17.53 -11.40 23.32
CA HIS A 294 18.75 -10.62 23.21
C HIS A 294 19.74 -11.48 22.41
N GLY A 295 19.79 -11.34 21.09
CA GLY A 295 20.67 -12.19 20.29
C GLY A 295 20.62 -11.94 18.78
N ALA A 296 21.54 -11.09 18.30
CA ALA A 296 22.20 -11.16 16.99
C ALA A 296 21.42 -11.74 15.78
N GLY A 297 20.99 -10.85 14.88
CA GLY A 297 20.46 -11.25 13.57
C GLY A 297 20.25 -10.09 12.59
N ALA A 298 21.12 -9.09 12.62
CA ALA A 298 21.16 -8.05 11.60
C ALA A 298 21.73 -8.63 10.29
N ALA A 299 20.87 -9.26 9.48
CA ALA A 299 21.15 -9.51 8.06
C ALA A 299 19.84 -9.69 7.30
N ALA A 300 19.39 -8.65 6.60
CA ALA A 300 18.50 -8.78 5.46
C ALA A 300 18.94 -7.75 4.40
N VAL A 301 19.45 -8.34 3.31
CA VAL A 301 19.92 -7.75 2.05
C VAL A 301 18.78 -7.10 1.26
#